data_AF-A0A9E7HN45-F1
#
_entry.id   AF-A0A9E7HN45-F1
#
_cell.length_a   1.000
_cell.length_b   1.000
_cell.length_c   1.000
_cell.angle_alpha   90.00
_cell.angle_beta   90.00
_cell.angle_gamma   90.00
#
_symmetry.space_group_name_H-M   'P 1'
#
loop_
_entity.id
_entity.type
_entity.pdbx_description
1 polymer ?
#
loop_
_entity_poly.entity_id
_entity_poly.type
_entity_poly.pdbx_seq_one_letter_code
_entity_poly.pdbx_strand_id
1 'polypeptide(L)'
;MKVCDIFQGRWVEDDAYPLYPEGTCPHIDEPFDCHHNGRPDRSYQKLRWQPNDCQIPRLNATDMLERLRGKRLVYVGDSLNRNMWESLVCTLRNAVKDKRKVFEASGRQEFRTEGSYSFVFEDYNCSVEFFRSPFLVQEWEMPIRNGKKRETLRLDIVERSSSKYKDADVIIFNTGHWWTHEKTAKG
;
A
#
# COMPACT_ATOMS: atom_id res chain seq x y z
N MET A 1 4.74 -24.39 -23.46
CA MET A 1 3.85 -23.90 -22.38
C MET A 1 3.43 -22.49 -22.73
N LYS A 2 2.13 -22.17 -22.70
CA LYS A 2 1.71 -20.77 -22.75
C LYS A 2 2.18 -20.09 -21.46
N VAL A 3 2.83 -18.94 -21.59
CA VAL A 3 3.19 -18.10 -20.44
C VAL A 3 1.88 -17.60 -19.83
N CYS A 4 1.70 -17.74 -18.50
CA CYS A 4 0.50 -17.20 -17.87
C CYS A 4 0.61 -15.68 -17.77
N ASP A 5 -0.26 -14.97 -18.49
CA ASP A 5 -0.48 -13.55 -18.26
C ASP A 5 -1.46 -13.38 -17.10
N ILE A 6 -0.92 -13.04 -15.92
CA ILE A 6 -1.71 -12.86 -14.70
C ILE A 6 -2.61 -11.62 -14.75
N PHE A 7 -2.45 -10.74 -15.74
CA PHE A 7 -3.22 -9.51 -15.89
C PHE A 7 -4.40 -9.67 -16.87
N GLN A 8 -4.51 -10.81 -17.56
CA GLN A 8 -5.62 -11.14 -18.45
C GLN A 8 -6.53 -12.20 -17.82
N GLY A 9 -7.77 -11.82 -17.54
CA GLY A 9 -8.67 -12.65 -16.75
C GLY A 9 -10.03 -12.02 -16.54
N ARG A 10 -10.73 -12.49 -15.51
CA ARG A 10 -12.03 -11.99 -15.10
C ARG A 10 -12.21 -12.05 -13.60
N TRP A 11 -13.10 -11.21 -13.08
CA TRP A 11 -13.58 -11.33 -11.72
C TRP A 11 -14.57 -12.49 -11.61
N VAL A 12 -14.43 -13.29 -10.56
CA VAL A 12 -15.33 -14.39 -10.19
C VAL A 12 -15.70 -14.27 -8.72
N GLU A 13 -16.87 -14.75 -8.34
CA GLU A 13 -17.27 -14.83 -6.94
C GLU A 13 -16.55 -16.00 -6.25
N ASP A 14 -16.11 -15.77 -5.00
CA ASP A 14 -15.43 -16.74 -4.16
C ASP A 14 -15.87 -16.55 -2.70
N ASP A 15 -16.61 -17.53 -2.17
CA ASP A 15 -17.16 -17.48 -0.82
C ASP A 15 -16.09 -17.44 0.28
N ALA A 16 -14.87 -17.86 -0.03
CA ALA A 16 -13.73 -17.82 0.91
C ALA A 16 -13.18 -16.40 1.12
N TYR A 17 -13.60 -15.42 0.32
CA TYR A 17 -13.27 -14.00 0.53
C TYR A 17 -14.25 -13.33 1.52
N PRO A 18 -13.89 -12.19 2.14
CA PRO A 18 -12.60 -11.48 2.07
C PRO A 18 -11.46 -12.24 2.77
N LEU A 19 -10.21 -11.86 2.47
CA LEU A 19 -9.01 -12.47 3.08
C LEU A 19 -8.88 -12.23 4.59
N TYR A 20 -9.62 -11.26 5.12
CA TYR A 20 -9.75 -11.01 6.55
C TYR A 20 -11.16 -10.50 6.84
N PRO A 21 -11.73 -10.79 8.03
CA PRO A 21 -13.09 -10.36 8.36
C PRO A 21 -13.19 -8.83 8.49
N GLU A 22 -14.34 -8.27 8.14
CA GLU A 22 -14.64 -6.84 8.24
C GLU A 22 -14.46 -6.32 9.68
N GLY A 23 -14.02 -5.07 9.82
CA GLY A 23 -13.86 -4.41 11.12
C GLY A 23 -12.75 -4.97 12.03
N THR A 24 -12.05 -6.03 11.63
CA THR A 24 -11.00 -6.66 12.47
C THR A 24 -9.66 -5.95 12.44
N CYS A 25 -9.44 -5.08 11.44
CA CYS A 25 -8.21 -4.34 11.27
C CYS A 25 -8.38 -2.88 11.67
N PRO A 26 -7.74 -2.41 12.75
CA PRO A 26 -7.86 -1.03 13.21
C PRO A 26 -6.95 -0.05 12.44
N HIS A 27 -6.30 -0.51 11.36
CA HIS A 27 -5.29 0.25 10.61
C HIS A 27 -5.78 0.68 9.23
N ILE A 28 -7.06 0.44 8.92
CA ILE A 28 -7.69 0.94 7.70
C ILE A 28 -8.06 2.40 7.97
N ASP A 29 -7.57 3.29 7.12
CA ASP A 29 -7.92 4.71 7.21
C ASP A 29 -9.41 4.91 6.86
N GLU A 30 -10.07 5.87 7.53
CA GLU A 30 -11.51 6.10 7.37
C GLU A 30 -12.02 6.25 5.91
N PRO A 31 -11.30 6.81 4.90
CA PRO A 31 -11.83 6.92 3.55
C PRO A 31 -11.90 5.57 2.84
N PHE A 32 -11.19 4.56 3.37
CA PHE A 32 -11.15 3.20 2.86
C PHE A 32 -12.04 2.24 3.68
N ASP A 33 -12.51 2.65 4.87
CA ASP A 33 -13.32 1.82 5.75
C ASP A 33 -14.82 1.87 5.40
N CYS A 34 -15.15 1.26 4.27
CA CYS A 34 -16.54 1.15 3.81
C CYS A 34 -17.47 0.46 4.83
N HIS A 35 -16.94 -0.43 5.68
CA HIS A 35 -17.72 -1.14 6.68
C HIS A 35 -18.18 -0.17 7.78
N HIS A 36 -17.25 0.54 8.41
CA HIS A 36 -17.58 1.52 9.45
C HIS A 36 -18.33 2.73 8.90
N ASN A 37 -18.13 3.07 7.62
CA ASN A 37 -18.87 4.13 6.93
C ASN A 37 -20.30 3.73 6.53
N GLY A 38 -20.77 2.53 6.92
CA GLY A 38 -22.18 2.15 6.79
C GLY A 38 -22.61 1.70 5.40
N ARG A 39 -21.67 1.30 4.52
CA ARG A 39 -22.03 0.71 3.22
C ARG A 39 -22.88 -0.55 3.46
N PRO A 40 -24.05 -0.71 2.81
CA PRO A 40 -24.95 -1.83 3.11
C PRO A 40 -24.65 -3.11 2.33
N ASP A 41 -24.15 -3.01 1.09
CA ASP A 41 -23.85 -4.16 0.23
C ASP A 41 -22.50 -4.79 0.59
N ARG A 42 -22.39 -6.12 0.39
CA ARG A 42 -21.19 -6.93 0.72
C ARG A 42 -20.63 -7.76 -0.43
N SER A 43 -21.32 -7.81 -1.57
CA SER A 43 -20.91 -8.62 -2.72
C SER A 43 -19.55 -8.22 -3.29
N TYR A 44 -19.19 -6.93 -3.21
CA TYR A 44 -17.91 -6.42 -3.72
C TYR A 44 -16.69 -7.09 -3.05
N GLN A 45 -16.84 -7.59 -1.82
CA GLN A 45 -15.75 -8.25 -1.10
C GLN A 45 -15.54 -9.70 -1.52
N LYS A 46 -16.54 -10.31 -2.18
CA LYS A 46 -16.51 -11.71 -2.61
C LYS A 46 -15.83 -11.91 -3.96
N LEU A 47 -15.32 -10.85 -4.58
CA LEU A 47 -14.70 -10.91 -5.89
C LEU A 47 -13.23 -11.32 -5.80
N ARG A 48 -12.87 -12.36 -6.54
CA ARG A 48 -11.49 -12.81 -6.76
C ARG A 48 -11.11 -12.68 -8.24
N TRP A 49 -9.89 -12.21 -8.50
CA TRP A 49 -9.34 -12.18 -9.84
C TRP A 49 -8.91 -13.59 -10.29
N GLN A 50 -9.34 -14.01 -11.49
CA GLN A 50 -9.02 -15.31 -12.08
C GLN A 50 -8.39 -15.10 -13.46
N PRO A 51 -7.07 -15.33 -13.62
CA PRO A 51 -6.44 -15.32 -14.94
C PRO A 51 -7.00 -16.40 -15.85
N ASN A 52 -6.91 -16.16 -17.16
CA ASN A 52 -7.43 -17.07 -18.19
C ASN A 52 -6.59 -18.34 -18.33
N ASP A 53 -5.27 -18.20 -18.29
CA ASP A 53 -4.33 -19.27 -18.65
C ASP A 53 -3.69 -19.98 -17.43
N CYS A 54 -3.97 -19.52 -16.20
CA CYS A 54 -3.51 -20.20 -14.99
C CYS A 54 -4.35 -19.87 -13.74
N GLN A 55 -4.06 -20.58 -12.66
CA GLN A 55 -4.59 -20.32 -11.34
C GLN A 55 -3.53 -19.66 -10.46
N ILE A 56 -3.85 -18.48 -9.93
CA ILE A 56 -3.04 -17.84 -8.90
C ILE A 56 -3.43 -18.47 -7.55
N PRO A 57 -2.47 -18.97 -6.77
CA PRO A 57 -2.78 -19.49 -5.45
C PRO A 57 -3.36 -18.37 -4.58
N ARG A 58 -4.37 -18.70 -3.76
CA ARG A 58 -4.90 -17.75 -2.79
C ARG A 58 -3.79 -17.32 -1.84
N LEU A 59 -3.79 -16.04 -1.46
CA LEU A 59 -2.82 -15.53 -0.51
C LEU A 59 -2.96 -16.26 0.83
N ASN A 60 -1.91 -16.99 1.21
CA ASN A 60 -1.73 -17.50 2.55
C ASN A 60 -0.87 -16.52 3.33
N ALA A 61 -1.50 -15.76 4.23
CA ALA A 61 -0.84 -14.73 5.01
C ALA A 61 0.28 -15.28 5.92
N THR A 62 0.17 -16.52 6.40
CA THR A 62 1.22 -17.15 7.22
C THR A 62 2.43 -17.51 6.36
N ASP A 63 2.21 -18.11 5.18
CA ASP A 63 3.29 -18.40 4.22
C ASP A 63 3.99 -17.11 3.76
N MET A 64 3.23 -16.04 3.52
CA MET A 64 3.82 -14.75 3.16
C MET A 64 4.66 -14.15 4.30
N LEU A 65 4.19 -14.22 5.55
CA LEU A 65 4.95 -13.77 6.71
C LEU A 65 6.26 -14.56 6.86
N GLU A 66 6.25 -15.88 6.65
CA GLU A 66 7.46 -16.70 6.66
C GLU A 66 8.44 -16.32 5.55
N ARG A 67 7.94 -16.04 4.34
CA ARG A 67 8.78 -15.55 3.23
C ARG A 67 9.38 -14.18 3.51
N LEU A 68 8.67 -13.34 4.27
CA LEU A 68 9.14 -12.02 4.69
C LEU A 68 10.00 -12.06 5.96
N ARG A 69 10.21 -13.22 6.58
CA ARG A 69 10.97 -13.33 7.83
C ARG A 69 12.37 -12.71 7.69
N GLY A 70 12.69 -11.77 8.58
CA GLY A 70 13.97 -11.04 8.54
C GLY A 70 14.09 -10.01 7.41
N LYS A 71 12.99 -9.66 6.72
CA LYS A 71 12.99 -8.79 5.54
C LYS A 71 12.20 -7.49 5.74
N ARG A 72 12.53 -6.51 4.90
CA ARG A 72 11.79 -5.26 4.73
C ARG A 72 11.05 -5.27 3.41
N LEU A 73 9.72 -5.15 3.47
CA LEU A 73 8.86 -4.89 2.32
C LEU A 73 8.41 -3.43 2.34
N VAL A 74 8.73 -2.67 1.29
CA VAL A 74 8.46 -1.23 1.26
C VAL A 74 7.58 -0.86 0.07
N TYR A 75 6.49 -0.15 0.35
CA TYR A 75 5.66 0.53 -0.64
C TYR A 75 6.12 1.98 -0.78
N VAL A 76 6.29 2.46 -2.00
CA VAL A 76 6.72 3.84 -2.28
C VAL A 76 5.83 4.43 -3.37
N GLY A 77 5.03 5.44 -3.02
CA GLY A 77 4.12 5.99 -4.00
C GLY A 77 3.07 6.94 -3.47
N ASP A 78 1.97 7.01 -4.23
CA ASP A 78 0.81 7.84 -3.92
C ASP A 78 -0.22 7.15 -2.99
N SER A 79 -1.39 7.77 -2.83
CA SER A 79 -2.48 7.30 -1.98
C SER A 79 -3.05 5.94 -2.38
N LEU A 80 -2.99 5.56 -3.66
CA LEU A 80 -3.42 4.22 -4.09
C LEU A 80 -2.45 3.15 -3.59
N ASN A 81 -1.16 3.48 -3.55
CA ASN A 81 -0.15 2.58 -3.01
C ASN A 81 -0.26 2.43 -1.49
N ARG A 82 -0.63 3.52 -0.79
CA ARG A 82 -1.00 3.48 0.63
C ARG A 82 -2.17 2.52 0.86
N ASN A 83 -3.20 2.58 0.03
CA ASN A 83 -4.35 1.68 0.12
C ASN A 83 -3.96 0.19 -0.08
N MET A 84 -3.05 -0.11 -1.03
CA MET A 84 -2.51 -1.46 -1.18
C MET A 84 -1.69 -1.92 0.04
N TRP A 85 -0.89 -1.02 0.62
CA TRP A 85 -0.12 -1.29 1.83
C TRP A 85 -1.02 -1.58 3.04
N GLU A 86 -2.05 -0.77 3.28
CA GLU A 86 -3.03 -0.99 4.36
C GLU A 86 -3.73 -2.36 4.20
N SER A 87 -4.15 -2.69 2.98
CA SER A 87 -4.76 -3.98 2.64
C SER A 87 -3.85 -5.17 3.00
N LEU A 88 -2.55 -5.07 2.66
CA LEU A 88 -1.59 -6.12 2.98
C LEU A 88 -1.33 -6.20 4.50
N VAL A 89 -1.10 -5.07 5.17
CA VAL A 89 -0.89 -5.04 6.64
C VAL A 89 -2.06 -5.70 7.35
N CYS A 90 -3.31 -5.39 6.97
CA CYS A 90 -4.49 -5.98 7.56
C CYS A 90 -4.61 -7.49 7.31
N THR A 91 -4.26 -7.94 6.10
CA THR A 91 -4.25 -9.36 5.76
C THR A 91 -3.23 -10.14 6.59
N LEU A 92 -1.99 -9.63 6.69
CA LEU A 92 -0.92 -10.27 7.46
C LEU A 92 -1.21 -10.22 8.96
N ARG A 93 -1.67 -9.07 9.49
CA ARG A 93 -2.03 -8.91 10.90
C ARG A 93 -3.07 -9.94 11.31
N ASN A 94 -4.04 -10.24 10.44
CA ASN A 94 -5.09 -11.22 10.73
C ASN A 94 -4.58 -12.66 10.88
N ALA A 95 -3.42 -13.01 10.30
CA ALA A 95 -2.79 -14.32 10.50
C ALA A 95 -1.98 -14.46 11.81
N VAL A 96 -1.54 -13.35 12.41
CA VAL A 96 -0.75 -13.38 13.66
C VAL A 96 -1.64 -13.72 14.86
N LYS A 97 -1.23 -14.65 15.73
CA LYS A 97 -2.03 -15.02 16.91
C LYS A 97 -2.10 -13.90 17.95
N ASP A 98 -0.95 -13.38 18.37
CA ASP A 98 -0.88 -12.26 19.32
C ASP A 98 -0.79 -10.93 18.57
N LYS A 99 -1.92 -10.22 18.44
CA LYS A 99 -1.97 -8.95 17.71
C LYS A 99 -1.13 -7.84 18.37
N ARG A 100 -0.73 -7.98 19.64
CA ARG A 100 0.13 -7.00 20.33
C ARG A 100 1.55 -6.98 19.77
N LYS A 101 1.95 -8.05 19.10
CA LYS A 101 3.24 -8.20 18.40
C LYS A 101 3.22 -7.62 16.98
N VAL A 102 2.13 -6.95 16.61
CA VAL A 102 1.99 -6.21 15.36
C VAL A 102 1.72 -4.75 15.72
N PHE A 103 2.68 -3.88 15.47
CA PHE A 103 2.60 -2.47 15.86
C PHE A 103 3.29 -1.57 14.84
N GLU A 104 2.85 -0.32 14.79
CA GLU A 104 3.54 0.72 14.03
C GLU A 104 4.78 1.16 14.83
N ALA A 105 5.95 1.20 14.18
CA ALA A 105 7.25 1.38 14.82
C ALA A 105 7.38 2.70 15.59
N SER A 106 6.65 3.74 15.18
CA SER A 106 6.63 5.05 15.83
C SER A 106 5.50 5.18 16.87
N GLY A 107 4.76 4.11 17.15
CA GLY A 107 3.63 4.08 18.08
C GLY A 107 2.39 4.85 17.61
N ARG A 108 2.28 5.17 16.32
CA ARG A 108 1.22 6.02 15.78
C ARG A 108 -0.08 5.23 15.53
N GLN A 109 -1.20 5.93 15.69
CA GLN A 109 -2.54 5.37 15.43
C GLN A 109 -3.25 6.02 14.23
N GLU A 110 -2.83 7.22 13.81
CA GLU A 110 -3.43 7.95 12.69
C GLU A 110 -2.54 7.89 11.44
N PHE A 111 -3.13 7.48 10.31
CA PHE A 111 -2.44 7.23 9.04
C PHE A 111 -2.72 8.31 7.97
N ARG A 112 -2.51 9.59 8.29
CA ARG A 112 -2.71 10.69 7.31
C ARG A 112 -1.68 11.81 7.32
N THR A 113 -0.97 12.00 8.42
CA THR A 113 -0.21 13.22 8.69
C THR A 113 1.25 13.15 8.26
N GLU A 114 1.78 11.94 8.05
CA GLU A 114 3.23 11.71 7.98
C GLU A 114 3.69 11.06 6.67
N GLY A 115 4.96 11.34 6.32
CA GLY A 115 5.58 10.90 5.07
C GLY A 115 5.98 9.42 5.02
N SER A 116 5.94 8.70 6.16
CA SER A 116 6.26 7.28 6.20
C SER A 116 5.63 6.54 7.39
N TYR A 117 5.31 5.26 7.22
CA TYR A 117 4.81 4.36 8.27
C TYR A 117 5.51 3.01 8.17
N SER A 118 5.72 2.34 9.31
CA SER A 118 6.36 1.03 9.35
C SER A 118 5.64 0.10 10.32
N PHE A 119 4.92 -0.91 9.80
CA PHE A 119 4.37 -1.98 10.64
C PHE A 119 5.39 -3.09 10.86
N VAL A 120 5.67 -3.39 12.12
CA VAL A 120 6.57 -4.45 12.55
C VAL A 120 5.76 -5.68 12.93
N PHE A 121 6.18 -6.84 12.43
CA PHE A 121 5.65 -8.15 12.80
C PHE A 121 6.71 -8.88 13.62
N GLU A 122 6.66 -8.74 14.94
CA GLU A 122 7.74 -9.11 15.85
C GLU A 122 8.11 -10.60 15.76
N ASP A 123 7.11 -11.50 15.72
CA ASP A 123 7.32 -12.95 15.61
C ASP A 123 8.05 -13.39 14.32
N TYR A 124 8.04 -12.52 13.29
CA TYR A 124 8.64 -12.76 11.99
C TYR A 124 9.89 -11.90 11.77
N ASN A 125 10.20 -10.99 12.69
CA ASN A 125 11.29 -10.03 12.53
C ASN A 125 11.26 -9.35 11.15
N CYS A 126 10.08 -8.93 10.70
CA CYS A 126 9.89 -8.30 9.40
C CYS A 126 9.10 -6.99 9.50
N SER A 127 9.27 -6.12 8.51
CA SER A 127 8.52 -4.87 8.40
C SER A 127 7.77 -4.76 7.07
N VAL A 128 6.59 -4.13 7.13
CA VAL A 128 5.82 -3.71 5.97
C VAL A 128 5.64 -2.20 6.06
N GLU A 129 6.32 -1.48 5.18
CA GLU A 129 6.54 -0.04 5.27
C GLU A 129 5.86 0.69 4.10
N PHE A 130 5.50 1.95 4.32
CA PHE A 130 5.02 2.86 3.28
C PHE A 130 5.79 4.17 3.36
N PHE A 131 6.23 4.68 2.21
CA PHE A 131 6.79 6.02 2.03
C PHE A 131 5.94 6.80 1.01
N ARG A 132 5.42 7.95 1.45
CA ARG A 132 4.67 8.85 0.59
C ARG A 132 5.64 9.52 -0.37
N SER A 133 5.53 9.16 -1.65
CA SER A 133 6.28 9.77 -2.74
C SER A 133 5.39 9.81 -3.98
N PRO A 134 4.43 10.76 -4.04
CA PRO A 134 3.36 10.71 -5.04
C PRO A 134 3.87 10.74 -6.48
N PHE A 135 5.02 11.39 -6.69
CA PHE A 135 5.67 11.52 -7.99
C PHE A 135 6.96 10.72 -8.12
N LEU A 136 7.41 10.01 -7.07
CA LEU A 136 8.71 9.32 -6.95
C LEU A 136 9.97 10.21 -7.03
N VAL A 137 9.83 11.39 -7.63
CA VAL A 137 10.86 12.41 -7.80
C VAL A 137 10.68 13.55 -6.81
N GLN A 138 11.70 14.38 -6.66
CA GLN A 138 11.71 15.46 -5.69
C GLN A 138 10.75 16.60 -6.11
N GLU A 139 9.80 16.90 -5.22
CA GLU A 139 8.99 18.13 -5.26
C GLU A 139 9.87 19.36 -5.00
N TRP A 140 9.58 20.45 -5.72
CA TRP A 140 10.39 21.67 -5.71
C TRP A 140 9.53 22.91 -5.86
N GLU A 141 10.05 24.06 -5.43
CA GLU A 141 9.40 25.35 -5.59
C GLU A 141 10.28 26.28 -6.42
N MET A 142 9.72 26.84 -7.49
CA MET A 142 10.37 27.85 -8.31
C MET A 142 9.77 29.22 -7.98
N PRO A 143 10.60 30.23 -7.63
CA PRO A 143 10.11 31.59 -7.45
C PRO A 143 9.60 32.16 -8.77
N ILE A 144 8.46 32.85 -8.72
CA ILE A 144 7.87 33.57 -9.86
C ILE A 144 7.72 35.07 -9.52
N ARG A 145 7.52 35.90 -10.54
CA ARG A 145 7.32 37.35 -10.38
C ARG A 145 6.23 37.62 -9.34
N ASN A 146 6.42 38.67 -8.55
CA ASN A 146 5.56 39.11 -7.44
C ASN A 146 5.69 38.31 -6.13
N GLY A 147 6.79 37.60 -5.92
CA GLY A 147 7.09 36.91 -4.64
C GLY A 147 6.28 35.63 -4.40
N LYS A 148 5.50 35.19 -5.38
CA LYS A 148 4.80 33.89 -5.33
C LYS A 148 5.79 32.76 -5.66
N LYS A 149 5.44 31.55 -5.24
CA LYS A 149 6.15 30.31 -5.60
C LYS A 149 5.25 29.45 -6.47
N ARG A 150 5.86 28.73 -7.42
CA ARG A 150 5.20 27.72 -8.25
C ARG A 150 5.75 26.36 -7.86
N GLU A 151 4.86 25.43 -7.54
CA GLU A 151 5.21 24.04 -7.31
C GLU A 151 5.64 23.39 -8.63
N THR A 152 6.72 22.61 -8.57
CA THR A 152 7.40 21.98 -9.70
C THR A 152 8.00 20.65 -9.27
N LEU A 153 8.43 19.84 -10.23
CA LEU A 153 9.10 18.57 -9.98
C LEU A 153 10.52 18.60 -10.55
N ARG A 154 11.48 18.02 -9.83
CA ARG A 154 12.84 17.76 -10.29
C ARG A 154 12.93 16.33 -10.78
N LEU A 155 12.66 16.11 -12.07
CA LEU A 155 12.60 14.78 -12.69
C LEU A 155 13.95 14.04 -12.69
N ASP A 156 15.05 14.76 -12.47
CA ASP A 156 16.41 14.26 -12.40
C ASP A 156 16.83 13.81 -10.98
N ILE A 157 15.97 14.00 -9.98
CA ILE A 157 16.29 13.73 -8.57
C ILE A 157 15.19 12.86 -7.95
N VAL A 158 15.56 11.69 -7.43
CA VAL A 158 14.66 10.82 -6.67
C VAL A 158 14.24 11.50 -5.37
N GLU A 159 13.02 11.26 -4.91
CA GLU A 159 12.52 11.81 -3.64
C GLU A 159 13.47 11.52 -2.46
N ARG A 160 13.53 12.49 -1.53
CA ARG A 160 14.55 12.59 -0.48
C ARG A 160 14.62 11.38 0.45
N SER A 161 13.49 10.69 0.65
CA SER A 161 13.39 9.54 1.53
C SER A 161 13.96 8.26 0.92
N SER A 162 14.42 8.28 -0.34
CA SER A 162 15.07 7.14 -1.01
C SER A 162 16.20 6.50 -0.22
N SER A 163 17.01 7.30 0.47
CA SER A 163 18.07 6.81 1.36
C SER A 163 17.56 5.89 2.49
N LYS A 164 16.28 5.99 2.89
CA LYS A 164 15.68 5.21 3.98
C LYS A 164 15.15 3.85 3.53
N TYR A 165 14.79 3.70 2.25
CA TYR A 165 14.17 2.48 1.72
C TYR A 165 14.97 1.77 0.64
N LYS A 166 16.04 2.39 0.08
CA LYS A 166 16.83 1.82 -1.01
C LYS A 166 17.44 0.43 -0.71
N ASP A 167 17.66 0.12 0.56
CA ASP A 167 18.29 -1.14 1.00
C ASP A 167 17.26 -2.17 1.48
N ALA A 168 15.97 -1.99 1.16
CA ALA A 168 14.93 -2.97 1.47
C ALA A 168 15.00 -4.21 0.57
N ASP A 169 14.58 -5.36 1.09
CA ASP A 169 14.57 -6.62 0.34
C ASP A 169 13.59 -6.59 -0.85
N VAL A 170 12.44 -5.92 -0.67
CA VAL A 170 11.40 -5.81 -1.69
C VAL A 170 10.87 -4.38 -1.70
N ILE A 171 10.84 -3.74 -2.86
CA ILE A 171 10.29 -2.41 -3.05
C ILE A 171 9.19 -2.45 -4.11
N ILE A 172 8.01 -1.93 -3.77
CA ILE A 172 6.85 -1.83 -4.65
C ILE A 172 6.60 -0.35 -4.92
N PHE A 173 6.83 0.07 -6.15
CA PHE A 173 6.59 1.45 -6.58
C PHE A 173 5.20 1.60 -7.20
N ASN A 174 4.58 2.76 -7.00
CA ASN A 174 3.42 3.20 -7.76
C ASN A 174 3.41 4.73 -7.88
N THR A 175 3.11 5.22 -9.08
CA THR A 175 2.80 6.63 -9.28
C THR A 175 1.85 6.76 -10.46
N GLY A 176 0.71 7.41 -10.26
CA GLY A 176 -0.28 7.58 -11.32
C GLY A 176 -1.39 8.56 -10.97
N HIS A 177 -1.92 8.47 -9.76
CA HIS A 177 -3.11 9.24 -9.35
C HIS A 177 -2.86 10.76 -9.26
N TRP A 178 -1.59 11.17 -9.17
CA TRP A 178 -1.18 12.57 -9.11
C TRP A 178 -0.78 13.15 -10.47
N TRP A 179 -0.63 12.32 -11.50
CA TRP A 179 -0.30 12.77 -12.86
C TRP A 179 -1.55 13.21 -13.63
N THR A 180 -2.30 14.16 -13.06
CA THR A 180 -3.43 14.81 -13.74
C THR A 180 -3.10 16.27 -14.05
N HIS A 181 -3.66 16.83 -15.12
CA HIS A 181 -3.40 18.23 -15.50
C HIS A 181 -3.72 19.21 -14.34
N GLU A 182 -4.73 18.92 -13.52
CA GLU A 182 -5.04 19.77 -12.37
C GLU A 182 -3.91 19.75 -11.33
N LYS A 183 -3.51 18.57 -10.87
CA LYS A 183 -2.50 18.41 -9.81
C LYS A 183 -1.06 18.69 -10.27
N THR A 184 -0.77 18.58 -11.57
CA THR A 184 0.59 18.82 -12.10
C THR A 184 0.78 20.21 -12.67
N ALA A 185 -0.25 20.84 -13.23
CA ALA A 185 -0.12 22.15 -13.89
C ALA A 185 -0.59 23.31 -13.01
N LYS A 186 -1.53 23.09 -12.09
CA LYS A 186 -2.11 24.14 -11.25
C LYS A 186 -1.55 24.22 -9.82
N GLY A 187 -0.88 23.17 -9.33
CA GLY A 187 -0.45 23.07 -7.93
C GLY A 187 -1.65 22.86 -7.03
#